data_AF-A0A1V8T754-F1
#
_entry.id   AF-A0A1V8T754-F1
#
_cell.length_a   1.000
_cell.length_b   1.000
_cell.length_c   1.000
_cell.angle_alpha   90.00
_cell.angle_beta   90.00
_cell.angle_gamma   90.00
#
_symmetry.space_group_name_H-M   'P 1'
#
loop_
_entity.id
_entity.type
_entity.pdbx_description
1 polymer ?
#
loop_
_entity_poly.entity_id
_entity_poly.type
_entity_poly.pdbx_seq_one_letter_code
_entity_poly.pdbx_strand_id
1 'polypeptide(L)'
;MSLATNVHLDPHRPPQASRQQDYSDIVITFSGRSVHCHNIVLCRASDYFNRQFGPRSQFAERSLKEVELKDDDPDALEALLLHLYQQDFDPDVSKSWRFYFDLRAAADKYLLPRLGQTANSRFQRAATRIKDTSEIVIILRALDSELSHHGGLTHYRNTLRRANFEPLLQCAEYRAYVDENTALLWRDLDDLRSDMAALKKEQWLSKNDVEEQSLHLCKVHKAAVTDAKSPVTAVSGGRQVVAECFCTSACYSDRYSDSTITRVKCYVAK
;
A
#
# COMPACT_ATOMS: atom_id res chain seq x y z
N MET A 1 34.02 -0.67 -36.37
CA MET A 1 34.51 -1.01 -35.00
C MET A 1 33.45 -0.54 -34.02
N SER A 2 32.61 -1.44 -33.53
CA SER A 2 31.67 -1.14 -32.45
C SER A 2 31.79 -2.27 -31.44
N LEU A 3 32.34 -1.95 -30.27
CA LEU A 3 32.53 -2.87 -29.16
C LEU A 3 31.17 -3.07 -28.50
N ALA A 4 30.55 -4.21 -28.78
CA ALA A 4 29.46 -4.73 -27.97
C ALA A 4 30.05 -5.19 -26.63
N THR A 5 29.84 -4.43 -25.57
CA THR A 5 30.09 -4.88 -24.21
C THR A 5 28.98 -5.83 -23.79
N ASN A 6 29.20 -7.12 -24.06
CA ASN A 6 28.48 -8.21 -23.41
C ASN A 6 28.71 -8.12 -21.89
N VAL A 7 27.71 -7.68 -21.15
CA VAL A 7 27.68 -7.83 -19.69
C VAL A 7 27.24 -9.26 -19.40
N HIS A 8 28.22 -10.16 -19.37
CA HIS A 8 28.05 -11.49 -18.78
C HIS A 8 27.84 -11.29 -17.28
N LEU A 9 26.62 -11.53 -16.80
CA LEU A 9 26.32 -11.53 -15.37
C LEU A 9 26.94 -12.80 -14.76
N ASP A 10 28.11 -12.64 -14.16
CA ASP A 10 28.80 -13.69 -13.40
C ASP A 10 27.98 -14.06 -12.14
N PRO A 11 27.51 -15.31 -12.01
CA PRO A 11 26.73 -15.78 -10.86
C PRO A 11 27.53 -15.83 -9.54
N HIS A 12 28.85 -15.62 -9.57
CA HIS A 12 29.71 -15.55 -8.38
C HIS A 12 30.11 -14.12 -7.98
N ARG A 13 29.53 -13.09 -8.59
CA ARG A 13 29.84 -11.70 -8.22
C ARG A 13 29.30 -11.41 -6.81
N PRO A 14 30.16 -11.08 -5.83
CA PRO A 14 29.68 -10.79 -4.47
C PRO A 14 28.88 -9.48 -4.45
N PRO A 15 27.86 -9.38 -3.57
CA PRO A 15 27.02 -8.20 -3.45
C PRO A 15 27.81 -6.91 -3.24
N GLN A 16 27.37 -5.80 -3.84
CA GLN A 16 28.13 -4.53 -3.81
C GLN A 16 28.11 -3.78 -2.47
N ALA A 17 27.30 -4.22 -1.49
CA ALA A 17 26.94 -3.43 -0.30
C ALA A 17 28.09 -3.13 0.69
N SER A 18 29.23 -3.83 0.60
CA SER A 18 30.43 -3.47 1.38
C SER A 18 31.66 -4.24 0.92
N ARG A 19 32.40 -3.67 -0.04
CA ARG A 19 33.71 -4.19 -0.47
C ARG A 19 34.85 -3.93 0.51
N GLN A 20 34.59 -3.28 1.64
CA GLN A 20 35.60 -3.04 2.67
C GLN A 20 35.42 -4.09 3.76
N GLN A 21 36.15 -5.19 3.65
CA GLN A 21 36.36 -6.13 4.76
C GLN A 21 36.99 -5.42 5.96
N ASP A 22 37.74 -4.34 5.70
CA ASP A 22 38.35 -3.49 6.71
C ASP A 22 37.29 -3.02 7.72
N TYR A 23 37.56 -3.29 8.99
CA TYR A 23 36.70 -2.94 10.14
C TYR A 23 35.33 -3.62 10.19
N SER A 24 35.00 -4.53 9.26
CA SER A 24 33.80 -5.36 9.37
C SER A 24 33.85 -6.23 10.62
N ASP A 25 32.76 -6.23 11.38
CA ASP A 25 32.62 -6.93 12.66
C ASP A 25 31.50 -7.99 12.64
N ILE A 26 30.77 -8.09 11.50
CA ILE A 26 29.73 -9.07 11.26
C ILE A 26 29.66 -9.45 9.78
N VAL A 27 29.36 -10.71 9.49
CA VAL A 27 29.06 -11.20 8.13
C VAL A 27 27.57 -11.51 8.05
N ILE A 28 26.88 -10.92 7.07
CA ILE A 28 25.49 -11.25 6.75
C ILE A 28 25.49 -12.22 5.58
N THR A 29 24.85 -13.38 5.77
CA THR A 29 24.71 -14.40 4.72
C THR A 29 23.25 -14.59 4.33
N PHE A 30 22.99 -14.86 3.05
CA PHE A 30 21.64 -15.10 2.52
C PHE A 30 21.70 -15.78 1.17
N SER A 31 20.94 -16.86 0.97
CA SER A 31 20.87 -17.60 -0.30
C SER A 31 22.24 -17.91 -0.93
N GLY A 32 23.21 -18.30 -0.10
CA GLY A 32 24.59 -18.59 -0.53
C GLY A 32 25.47 -17.37 -0.85
N ARG A 33 24.95 -16.15 -0.69
CA ARG A 33 25.72 -14.89 -0.76
C ARG A 33 26.19 -14.49 0.64
N SER A 34 27.33 -13.80 0.71
CA SER A 34 27.90 -13.29 1.96
C SER A 34 28.37 -11.85 1.79
N VAL A 35 28.09 -11.01 2.79
CA VAL A 35 28.41 -9.58 2.80
C VAL A 35 29.03 -9.19 4.13
N HIS A 36 30.20 -8.57 4.10
CA HIS A 36 30.92 -8.10 5.30
C HIS A 36 30.36 -6.77 5.79
N CYS A 37 29.61 -6.73 6.88
CA CYS A 37 28.93 -5.52 7.33
C CYS A 37 29.56 -4.93 8.62
N HIS A 38 29.06 -3.75 8.99
CA HIS A 38 29.37 -3.08 10.24
C HIS A 38 28.12 -3.07 11.12
N ASN A 39 28.16 -3.74 12.26
CA ASN A 39 27.04 -3.88 13.19
C ASN A 39 26.49 -2.50 13.60
N ILE A 40 27.38 -1.53 13.85
CA ILE A 40 26.97 -0.16 14.17
C ILE A 40 26.16 0.50 13.05
N VAL A 41 26.48 0.26 11.77
CA VAL A 41 25.72 0.81 10.63
C VAL A 41 24.35 0.15 10.55
N LEU A 42 24.30 -1.19 10.66
CA LEU A 42 23.04 -1.95 10.63
C LEU A 42 22.09 -1.50 11.75
N CYS A 43 22.57 -1.44 13.00
CA CYS A 43 21.79 -1.03 14.17
C CYS A 43 21.35 0.45 14.09
N ARG A 44 22.16 1.33 13.50
CA ARG A 44 21.83 2.74 13.34
C ARG A 44 20.68 2.94 12.35
N ALA A 45 20.64 2.14 11.29
CA ALA A 45 19.74 2.32 10.16
C ALA A 45 18.45 1.49 10.25
N SER A 46 18.44 0.39 11.02
CA SER A 46 17.29 -0.51 11.15
C SER A 46 17.00 -0.87 12.60
N ASP A 47 15.76 -0.63 13.03
CA ASP A 47 15.28 -1.05 14.35
C ASP A 47 15.29 -2.57 14.51
N TYR A 48 15.11 -3.32 13.43
CA TYR A 48 15.21 -4.79 13.45
C TYR A 48 16.61 -5.21 13.86
N PHE A 49 17.64 -4.71 13.15
CA PHE A 49 19.03 -5.04 13.48
C PHE A 49 19.46 -4.49 14.83
N ASN A 50 18.98 -3.31 15.24
CA ASN A 50 19.25 -2.77 16.57
C ASN A 50 18.69 -3.66 17.68
N ARG A 51 17.50 -4.24 17.50
CA ARG A 51 16.92 -5.20 18.46
C ARG A 51 17.70 -6.50 18.47
N GLN A 52 18.19 -6.96 17.33
CA GLN A 52 18.89 -8.23 17.19
C GLN A 52 20.35 -8.17 17.68
N PHE A 53 21.09 -7.13 17.30
CA PHE A 53 22.54 -7.02 17.50
C PHE A 53 22.97 -5.88 18.41
N GLY A 54 22.05 -4.97 18.76
CA GLY A 54 22.40 -3.77 19.49
C GLY A 54 22.87 -4.03 20.93
N PRO A 55 23.42 -3.01 21.62
CA PRO A 55 24.01 -3.15 22.95
C PRO A 55 23.05 -3.65 24.04
N ARG A 56 21.74 -3.49 23.82
CA ARG A 56 20.67 -3.94 24.71
C ARG A 56 19.97 -5.21 24.23
N SER A 57 20.42 -5.80 23.12
CA SER A 57 19.90 -7.07 22.62
C SER A 57 20.17 -8.17 23.66
N GLN A 58 19.14 -9.01 23.84
CA GLN A 58 19.19 -10.23 24.63
C GLN A 58 19.21 -11.49 23.75
N PHE A 59 19.26 -11.31 22.43
CA PHE A 59 19.30 -12.39 21.47
C PHE A 59 20.72 -12.95 21.32
N ALA A 60 20.83 -14.25 21.04
CA ALA A 60 22.11 -14.95 20.90
C ALA A 60 22.95 -14.39 19.74
N GLU A 61 22.27 -13.89 18.71
CA GLU A 61 22.85 -13.35 17.48
C GLU A 61 23.71 -12.12 17.74
N ARG A 62 23.54 -11.41 18.87
CA ARG A 62 24.40 -10.30 19.28
C ARG A 62 25.88 -10.69 19.35
N SER A 63 26.17 -11.93 19.76
CA SER A 63 27.55 -12.41 19.93
C SER A 63 28.08 -13.16 18.71
N LEU A 64 27.26 -13.32 17.66
CA LEU A 64 27.67 -14.00 16.44
C LEU A 64 28.49 -13.06 15.54
N LYS A 65 29.50 -13.62 14.90
CA LYS A 65 30.27 -12.95 13.84
C LYS A 65 29.68 -13.17 12.44
N GLU A 66 28.70 -14.05 12.34
CA GLU A 66 28.01 -14.40 11.10
C GLU A 66 26.53 -14.65 11.41
N VAL A 67 25.64 -14.05 10.62
CA VAL A 67 24.20 -14.19 10.76
C VAL A 67 23.57 -14.44 9.40
N GLU A 68 22.76 -15.49 9.32
CA GLU A 68 22.05 -15.88 8.11
C GLU A 68 20.64 -15.25 8.09
N LEU A 69 20.32 -14.51 7.03
CA LEU A 69 18.99 -14.01 6.73
C LEU A 69 18.28 -14.98 5.78
N LYS A 70 17.06 -15.38 6.17
CA LYS A 70 16.27 -16.41 5.49
C LYS A 70 14.96 -15.85 4.96
N ASP A 71 14.41 -16.57 3.98
CA ASP A 71 13.06 -16.39 3.45
C ASP A 71 12.79 -15.07 2.70
N ASP A 72 13.84 -14.33 2.33
CA ASP A 72 13.74 -13.13 1.51
C ASP A 72 14.44 -13.33 0.16
N ASP A 73 13.96 -12.63 -0.87
CA ASP A 73 14.62 -12.63 -2.19
C ASP A 73 16.05 -12.05 -2.08
N PRO A 74 17.06 -12.73 -2.65
CA PRO A 74 18.45 -12.33 -2.47
C PRO A 74 18.80 -11.00 -3.14
N ASP A 75 18.15 -10.63 -4.25
CA ASP A 75 18.39 -9.35 -4.89
C ASP A 75 17.74 -8.21 -4.10
N ALA A 76 16.57 -8.46 -3.51
CA ALA A 76 15.92 -7.54 -2.58
C ALA A 76 16.77 -7.31 -1.31
N LEU A 77 17.32 -8.37 -0.71
CA LEU A 77 18.22 -8.25 0.44
C LEU A 77 19.49 -7.47 0.12
N GLU A 78 20.11 -7.73 -1.03
CA GLU A 78 21.29 -6.97 -1.46
C GLU A 78 20.97 -5.47 -1.62
N ALA A 79 19.84 -5.14 -2.26
CA ALA A 79 19.37 -3.75 -2.39
C ALA A 79 19.08 -3.09 -1.03
N LEU A 80 18.53 -3.86 -0.09
CA LEU A 80 18.29 -3.41 1.27
C LEU A 80 19.61 -3.11 1.99
N LEU A 81 20.61 -3.99 1.90
CA LEU A 81 21.91 -3.75 2.51
C LEU A 81 22.61 -2.53 1.89
N LEU A 82 22.56 -2.36 0.56
CA LEU A 82 23.04 -1.14 -0.12
C LEU A 82 22.39 0.12 0.45
N HIS A 83 21.07 0.08 0.68
CA HIS A 83 20.31 1.20 1.24
C HIS A 83 20.78 1.57 2.65
N LEU A 84 21.13 0.60 3.51
CA LEU A 84 21.64 0.90 4.86
C LEU A 84 22.96 1.68 4.84
N TYR A 85 23.75 1.49 3.78
CA TYR A 85 24.99 2.23 3.51
C TYR A 85 24.77 3.49 2.68
N GLN A 86 23.51 3.91 2.49
CA GLN A 86 23.12 5.08 1.69
C GLN A 86 23.60 4.99 0.23
N GLN A 87 23.80 3.77 -0.28
CA GLN A 87 24.15 3.53 -1.66
C GLN A 87 22.88 3.34 -2.49
N ASP A 88 22.89 3.89 -3.70
CA ASP A 88 21.81 3.67 -4.64
C ASP A 88 21.82 2.22 -5.12
N PHE A 89 20.74 1.50 -4.80
CA PHE A 89 20.49 0.16 -5.32
C PHE A 89 19.86 0.18 -6.74
N ASP A 90 19.69 1.36 -7.31
CA ASP A 90 19.01 1.59 -8.59
C ASP A 90 19.67 2.69 -9.45
N PRO A 91 20.94 2.53 -9.88
CA PRO A 91 21.58 3.56 -10.69
C PRO A 91 21.18 3.55 -12.17
N ASP A 92 20.73 2.42 -12.77
CA ASP A 92 20.46 2.38 -14.23
C ASP A 92 19.75 1.12 -14.81
N VAL A 93 18.87 0.40 -14.07
CA VAL A 93 18.27 -0.87 -14.58
C VAL A 93 16.74 -0.90 -14.44
N SER A 94 16.05 -1.33 -15.49
CA SER A 94 14.61 -1.62 -15.47
C SER A 94 14.31 -2.86 -14.61
N LYS A 95 14.44 -2.74 -13.28
CA LYS A 95 14.03 -3.79 -12.34
C LYS A 95 12.55 -4.13 -12.54
N SER A 96 12.21 -5.42 -12.42
CA SER A 96 10.84 -5.91 -12.58
C SER A 96 9.93 -5.40 -11.46
N TRP A 97 8.60 -5.45 -11.67
CA TRP A 97 7.65 -5.17 -10.60
C TRP A 97 7.87 -6.12 -9.41
N ARG A 98 8.27 -7.37 -9.67
CA ARG A 98 8.51 -8.40 -8.65
C ARG A 98 9.65 -8.04 -7.71
N PHE A 99 10.78 -7.56 -8.25
CA PHE A 99 11.89 -7.05 -7.44
C PHE A 99 11.44 -5.97 -6.45
N TYR A 100 10.66 -4.98 -6.92
CA TYR A 100 10.17 -3.91 -6.04
C TYR A 100 9.14 -4.39 -5.02
N PHE A 101 8.36 -5.40 -5.38
CA PHE A 101 7.42 -6.04 -4.47
C PHE A 101 8.17 -6.77 -3.34
N ASP A 102 9.19 -7.55 -3.68
CA ASP A 102 9.99 -8.30 -2.71
C ASP A 102 10.85 -7.37 -1.85
N LEU A 103 11.41 -6.31 -2.43
CA LEU A 103 12.12 -5.26 -1.69
C LEU A 103 11.20 -4.53 -0.71
N ARG A 104 9.94 -4.31 -1.06
CA ARG A 104 8.96 -3.74 -0.15
C ARG A 104 8.71 -4.68 1.03
N ALA A 105 8.47 -5.97 0.77
CA ALA A 105 8.25 -6.96 1.83
C ALA A 105 9.47 -7.08 2.77
N ALA A 106 10.68 -7.14 2.21
CA ALA A 106 11.91 -7.10 2.98
C ALA A 106 12.02 -5.82 3.80
N ALA A 107 11.79 -4.64 3.21
CA ALA A 107 11.85 -3.38 3.94
C ALA A 107 10.86 -3.33 5.12
N ASP A 108 9.67 -3.89 4.97
CA ASP A 108 8.69 -4.00 6.07
C ASP A 108 9.22 -4.95 7.17
N LYS A 109 9.75 -6.13 6.82
CA LYS A 109 10.36 -7.09 7.76
C LYS A 109 11.52 -6.51 8.55
N TYR A 110 12.42 -5.79 7.89
CA TYR A 110 13.61 -5.18 8.51
C TYR A 110 13.36 -3.76 9.05
N LEU A 111 12.10 -3.33 9.15
CA LEU A 111 11.67 -2.07 9.75
C LEU A 111 12.30 -0.83 9.11
N LEU A 112 12.26 -0.75 7.77
CA LEU A 112 12.82 0.33 6.94
C LEU A 112 11.70 1.09 6.19
N PRO A 113 10.89 1.91 6.87
CA PRO A 113 9.67 2.48 6.30
C PRO A 113 9.91 3.37 5.06
N ARG A 114 11.02 4.10 4.99
CA ARG A 114 11.36 4.94 3.83
C ARG A 114 11.69 4.10 2.59
N LEU A 115 12.42 3.00 2.78
CA LEU A 115 12.72 2.05 1.71
C LEU A 115 11.42 1.37 1.25
N GLY A 116 10.58 0.92 2.18
CA GLY A 116 9.28 0.31 1.87
C GLY A 116 8.38 1.23 1.04
N GLN A 117 8.27 2.51 1.41
CA GLN A 117 7.51 3.50 0.63
C GLN A 117 8.07 3.71 -0.78
N THR A 118 9.40 3.78 -0.90
CA THR A 118 10.08 3.95 -2.20
C THR A 118 9.87 2.73 -3.08
N ALA A 119 10.08 1.54 -2.53
CA ALA A 119 9.87 0.26 -3.23
C ALA A 119 8.41 0.11 -3.66
N ASN A 120 7.44 0.41 -2.79
CA ASN A 120 6.02 0.37 -3.14
C ASN A 120 5.67 1.32 -4.30
N SER A 121 6.19 2.55 -4.28
CA SER A 121 5.94 3.52 -5.36
C SER A 121 6.50 3.03 -6.70
N ARG A 122 7.69 2.41 -6.68
CA ARG A 122 8.32 1.85 -7.88
C ARG A 122 7.62 0.58 -8.37
N PHE A 123 7.17 -0.28 -7.45
CA PHE A 123 6.31 -1.44 -7.75
C PHE A 123 5.05 -0.99 -8.49
N GLN A 124 4.29 -0.05 -7.92
CA GLN A 124 3.05 0.45 -8.53
C GLN A 124 3.32 1.04 -9.92
N ARG A 125 4.41 1.79 -10.09
CA ARG A 125 4.81 2.35 -11.39
C ARG A 125 5.18 1.27 -12.41
N ALA A 126 5.90 0.23 -12.00
CA ALA A 126 6.29 -0.88 -12.85
C ALA A 126 5.07 -1.73 -13.24
N ALA A 127 4.24 -2.12 -12.27
CA ALA A 127 3.04 -2.92 -12.46
C ALA A 127 2.00 -2.23 -13.35
N THR A 128 1.82 -0.91 -13.24
CA THR A 128 0.85 -0.16 -14.09
C THR A 128 1.21 -0.16 -15.58
N ARG A 129 2.50 -0.39 -15.92
CA ARG A 129 2.96 -0.48 -17.31
C ARG A 129 2.69 -1.86 -17.93
N ILE A 130 2.39 -2.87 -17.12
CA ILE A 130 2.08 -4.22 -17.60
C ILE A 130 0.71 -4.19 -18.30
N LYS A 131 0.67 -4.76 -19.50
CA LYS A 131 -0.55 -4.91 -20.33
C LYS A 131 -0.93 -6.36 -20.57
N ASP A 132 0.02 -7.27 -20.39
CA ASP A 132 -0.23 -8.70 -20.48
C ASP A 132 -1.17 -9.12 -19.34
N THR A 133 -2.28 -9.77 -19.70
CA THR A 133 -3.33 -10.12 -18.74
C THR A 133 -2.89 -11.24 -17.82
N SER A 134 -2.17 -12.25 -18.34
CA SER A 134 -1.66 -13.35 -17.52
C SER A 134 -0.64 -12.86 -16.49
N GLU A 135 0.22 -11.91 -16.85
CA GLU A 135 1.14 -11.25 -15.92
C GLU A 135 0.38 -10.44 -14.85
N ILE A 136 -0.71 -9.76 -15.22
CA ILE A 136 -1.58 -9.07 -14.23
C ILE A 136 -2.18 -10.07 -13.23
N VAL A 137 -2.55 -11.28 -13.67
CA VAL A 137 -3.02 -12.33 -12.75
C VAL A 137 -1.92 -12.72 -11.75
N ILE A 138 -0.66 -12.81 -12.19
CA ILE A 138 0.48 -13.09 -11.31
C ILE A 138 0.66 -11.96 -10.28
N ILE A 139 0.51 -10.70 -10.68
CA ILE A 139 0.56 -9.55 -9.77
C ILE A 139 -0.57 -9.61 -8.74
N LEU A 140 -1.79 -9.93 -9.16
CA LEU A 140 -2.95 -10.06 -8.25
C LEU A 140 -2.73 -11.19 -7.24
N ARG A 141 -2.22 -12.34 -7.68
CA ARG A 141 -1.83 -13.47 -6.81
C ARG A 141 -0.81 -13.04 -5.75
N ALA A 142 0.25 -12.34 -6.17
CA ALA A 142 1.28 -11.85 -5.27
C ALA A 142 0.70 -10.87 -4.23
N LEU A 143 -0.10 -9.90 -4.68
CA LEU A 143 -0.77 -8.95 -3.78
C LEU A 143 -1.66 -9.67 -2.77
N ASP A 144 -2.51 -10.59 -3.25
CA ASP A 144 -3.48 -11.30 -2.43
C ASP A 144 -2.82 -12.21 -1.37
N SER A 145 -1.63 -12.75 -1.66
CA SER A 145 -0.84 -13.51 -0.68
C SER A 145 -0.34 -12.67 0.50
N GLU A 146 -0.20 -11.35 0.33
CA GLU A 146 0.26 -10.43 1.38
C GLU A 146 -0.86 -9.58 2.01
N LEU A 147 -2.10 -9.69 1.54
CA LEU A 147 -3.20 -8.83 2.00
C LEU A 147 -3.55 -9.01 3.48
N SER A 148 -3.24 -10.16 4.07
CA SER A 148 -3.40 -10.41 5.51
C SER A 148 -2.56 -9.47 6.38
N HIS A 149 -1.55 -8.81 5.82
CA HIS A 149 -0.58 -8.03 6.60
C HIS A 149 -0.68 -6.51 6.36
N HIS A 150 -1.28 -6.03 5.25
CA HIS A 150 -1.20 -4.61 4.87
C HIS A 150 -2.44 -4.05 4.15
N GLY A 151 -3.21 -3.18 4.83
CA GLY A 151 -4.37 -2.50 4.25
C GLY A 151 -4.08 -1.63 3.03
N GLY A 152 -2.84 -1.14 2.87
CA GLY A 152 -2.43 -0.30 1.73
C GLY A 152 -2.42 -1.03 0.38
N LEU A 153 -2.18 -2.35 0.37
CA LEU A 153 -2.17 -3.15 -0.86
C LEU A 153 -3.58 -3.43 -1.40
N THR A 154 -4.59 -3.47 -0.53
CA THR A 154 -5.98 -3.75 -0.90
C THR A 154 -6.48 -2.72 -1.93
N HIS A 155 -6.21 -1.44 -1.69
CA HIS A 155 -6.64 -0.37 -2.58
C HIS A 155 -6.01 -0.49 -3.97
N TYR A 156 -4.70 -0.74 -4.04
CA TYR A 156 -3.99 -0.89 -5.31
C TYR A 156 -4.46 -2.15 -6.06
N ARG A 157 -4.58 -3.28 -5.35
CA ARG A 157 -5.11 -4.54 -5.89
C ARG A 157 -6.48 -4.34 -6.54
N ASN A 158 -7.41 -3.68 -5.84
CA ASN A 158 -8.76 -3.41 -6.35
C ASN A 158 -8.76 -2.46 -7.54
N THR A 159 -7.87 -1.47 -7.54
CA THR A 159 -7.68 -0.55 -8.67
C THR A 159 -7.18 -1.29 -9.91
N LEU A 160 -6.18 -2.16 -9.74
CA LEU A 160 -5.60 -2.94 -10.83
C LEU A 160 -6.63 -3.93 -11.41
N ARG A 161 -7.37 -4.65 -10.56
CA ARG A 161 -8.47 -5.54 -10.99
C ARG A 161 -9.51 -4.76 -11.79
N ARG A 162 -9.98 -3.63 -11.26
CA ARG A 162 -11.01 -2.79 -11.89
C ARG A 162 -10.58 -2.30 -13.28
N ALA A 163 -9.35 -1.82 -13.40
CA ALA A 163 -8.82 -1.30 -14.66
C ALA A 163 -8.69 -2.37 -15.75
N ASN A 164 -8.62 -3.65 -15.37
CA ASN A 164 -8.42 -4.77 -16.29
C ASN A 164 -9.56 -5.79 -16.24
N PHE A 165 -10.73 -5.41 -15.71
CA PHE A 165 -11.79 -6.36 -15.36
C PHE A 165 -12.26 -7.18 -16.56
N GLU A 166 -12.56 -6.54 -17.69
CA GLU A 166 -13.07 -7.22 -18.89
C GLU A 166 -12.06 -8.23 -19.47
N PRO A 167 -10.78 -7.86 -19.74
CA PRO A 167 -9.75 -8.83 -20.12
C PRO A 167 -9.57 -9.97 -19.11
N LEU A 168 -9.61 -9.67 -17.81
CA LEU A 168 -9.45 -10.68 -16.76
C LEU A 168 -10.56 -11.74 -16.81
N LEU A 169 -11.81 -11.34 -17.07
CA LEU A 169 -12.92 -12.30 -17.20
C LEU A 169 -12.74 -13.27 -18.36
N GLN A 170 -11.97 -12.89 -19.39
CA GLN A 170 -11.69 -13.71 -20.56
C GLN A 170 -10.41 -14.56 -20.42
N CYS A 171 -9.59 -14.29 -19.40
CA CYS A 171 -8.34 -14.99 -19.12
C CYS A 171 -8.57 -16.29 -18.35
N ALA A 172 -8.03 -17.41 -18.86
CA ALA A 172 -8.20 -18.73 -18.24
C ALA A 172 -7.48 -18.84 -16.89
N GLU A 173 -6.30 -18.23 -16.78
CA GLU A 173 -5.45 -18.20 -15.59
C GLU A 173 -6.12 -17.41 -14.46
N TYR A 174 -6.86 -16.34 -14.80
CA TYR A 174 -7.66 -15.60 -13.84
C TYR A 174 -8.84 -16.42 -13.32
N ARG A 175 -9.52 -17.16 -14.20
CA ARG A 175 -10.62 -18.06 -13.78
C ARG A 175 -10.12 -19.14 -12.84
N ALA A 176 -9.03 -19.82 -13.21
CA ALA A 176 -8.39 -20.82 -12.37
C ALA A 176 -7.95 -20.24 -11.01
N TYR A 177 -7.39 -19.02 -11.01
CA TYR A 177 -7.02 -18.30 -9.80
C TYR A 177 -8.20 -18.08 -8.83
N VAL A 178 -9.35 -17.65 -9.37
CA VAL A 178 -10.57 -17.41 -8.59
C VAL A 178 -11.15 -18.72 -8.07
N ASP A 179 -11.12 -19.80 -8.88
CA ASP A 179 -11.59 -21.13 -8.48
C ASP A 179 -10.77 -21.70 -7.31
N GLU A 180 -9.45 -21.54 -7.34
CA GLU A 180 -8.54 -21.90 -6.25
C GLU A 180 -8.81 -21.12 -4.95
N ASN A 181 -9.43 -19.94 -5.04
CA ASN A 181 -9.56 -18.99 -3.94
C ASN A 181 -10.98 -18.40 -3.85
N THR A 182 -11.98 -19.23 -3.57
CA THR A 182 -13.40 -18.82 -3.57
C THR A 182 -13.72 -17.64 -2.64
N ALA A 183 -12.94 -17.42 -1.58
CA ALA A 183 -13.08 -16.24 -0.72
C ALA A 183 -12.81 -14.91 -1.47
N LEU A 184 -11.90 -14.93 -2.46
CA LEU A 184 -11.60 -13.77 -3.29
C LEU A 184 -12.76 -13.43 -4.23
N LEU A 185 -13.52 -14.42 -4.70
CA LEU A 185 -14.72 -14.19 -5.50
C LEU A 185 -15.73 -13.35 -4.73
N TRP A 186 -16.01 -13.72 -3.47
CA TRP A 186 -16.97 -12.98 -2.64
C TRP A 186 -16.49 -11.56 -2.36
N ARG A 187 -15.19 -11.37 -2.10
CA ARG A 187 -14.60 -10.03 -1.94
C ARG A 187 -14.74 -9.20 -3.21
N ASP A 188 -14.47 -9.79 -4.37
CA ASP A 188 -14.58 -9.10 -5.66
C ASP A 188 -16.04 -8.72 -5.97
N LEU A 189 -17.00 -9.57 -5.63
CA LEU A 189 -18.43 -9.27 -5.75
C LEU A 189 -18.87 -8.15 -4.79
N ASP A 190 -18.38 -8.12 -3.56
CA ASP A 190 -18.64 -7.04 -2.60
C ASP A 190 -18.10 -5.70 -3.08
N ASP A 191 -16.89 -5.70 -3.66
CA ASP A 191 -16.31 -4.51 -4.28
C ASP A 191 -17.14 -4.03 -5.48
N LEU A 192 -17.54 -4.94 -6.38
CA LEU A 192 -18.38 -4.60 -7.54
C LEU A 192 -19.75 -4.07 -7.10
N ARG A 193 -20.37 -4.66 -6.07
CA ARG A 193 -21.61 -4.15 -5.48
C ARG A 193 -21.43 -2.71 -4.98
N SER A 194 -20.31 -2.44 -4.32
CA SER A 194 -19.98 -1.10 -3.80
C SER A 194 -19.80 -0.09 -4.94
N ASP A 195 -19.15 -0.49 -6.04
CA ASP A 195 -18.99 0.34 -7.23
C ASP A 195 -20.33 0.63 -7.92
N MET A 196 -21.19 -0.38 -8.05
CA MET A 196 -22.54 -0.20 -8.60
C MET A 196 -23.39 0.74 -7.74
N ALA A 197 -23.25 0.69 -6.41
CA ALA A 197 -23.93 1.61 -5.52
C ALA A 197 -23.41 3.05 -5.68
N ALA A 198 -22.10 3.23 -5.84
CA ALA A 198 -21.50 4.54 -6.10
C ALA A 198 -21.98 5.14 -7.42
N LEU A 199 -21.99 4.36 -8.52
CA LEU A 199 -22.49 4.80 -9.83
C LEU A 199 -23.98 5.17 -9.79
N LYS A 200 -24.81 4.36 -9.15
CA LYS A 200 -26.24 4.67 -8.96
C LYS A 200 -26.44 5.98 -8.21
N LYS A 201 -25.62 6.23 -7.20
CA LYS A 201 -25.67 7.47 -6.43
C LYS A 201 -25.24 8.67 -7.27
N GLU A 202 -24.13 8.58 -8.01
CA GLU A 202 -23.69 9.65 -8.92
C GLU A 202 -24.75 9.98 -9.98
N GLN A 203 -25.38 8.95 -10.54
CA GLN A 203 -26.49 9.11 -11.47
C GLN A 203 -27.69 9.81 -10.82
N TRP A 204 -28.04 9.44 -9.59
CA TRP A 204 -29.10 10.10 -8.82
C TRP A 204 -28.77 11.56 -8.51
N LEU A 205 -27.54 11.86 -8.08
CA LEU A 205 -27.06 13.22 -7.82
C LEU A 205 -27.18 14.09 -9.07
N SER A 206 -26.69 13.58 -10.21
CA SER A 206 -26.77 14.27 -11.49
C SER A 206 -28.20 14.47 -11.97
N LYS A 207 -29.08 13.47 -11.81
CA LYS A 207 -30.47 13.54 -12.25
C LYS A 207 -31.29 14.55 -11.46
N ASN A 208 -30.97 14.73 -10.18
CA ASN A 208 -31.69 15.65 -9.28
C ASN A 208 -31.00 17.02 -9.14
N ASP A 209 -29.92 17.26 -9.87
CA ASP A 209 -29.10 18.49 -9.79
C ASP A 209 -28.68 18.85 -8.35
N VAL A 210 -28.25 17.83 -7.62
CA VAL A 210 -27.78 17.96 -6.23
C VAL A 210 -26.34 17.50 -6.08
N GLU A 211 -25.65 18.00 -5.06
CA GLU A 211 -24.32 17.58 -4.63
C GLU A 211 -24.35 17.01 -3.21
N GLU A 212 -23.50 16.01 -2.93
CA GLU A 212 -23.32 15.51 -1.56
C GLU A 212 -22.39 16.44 -0.78
N GLN A 213 -22.88 16.96 0.35
CA GLN A 213 -22.07 17.69 1.31
C GLN A 213 -21.94 16.93 2.63
N SER A 214 -20.85 17.17 3.34
CA SER A 214 -20.63 16.64 4.69
C SER A 214 -20.89 17.73 5.72
N LEU A 215 -21.92 17.54 6.54
CA LEU A 215 -22.22 18.39 7.68
C LEU A 215 -21.66 17.77 8.97
N HIS A 216 -21.18 18.62 9.87
CA HIS A 216 -20.74 18.22 11.19
C HIS A 216 -21.83 18.61 12.21
N LEU A 217 -22.54 17.63 12.75
CA LEU A 217 -23.69 17.84 13.63
C LEU A 217 -23.39 17.37 15.05
N CYS A 218 -23.88 18.09 16.06
CA CYS A 218 -23.87 17.59 17.44
C CYS A 218 -24.92 16.46 17.62
N LYS A 219 -24.82 15.70 18.72
CA LYS A 219 -25.75 14.60 19.06
C LYS A 219 -27.23 14.96 18.93
N VAL A 220 -27.63 16.13 19.41
CA VAL A 220 -29.03 16.58 19.42
C VAL A 220 -29.53 16.78 17.99
N HIS A 221 -28.75 17.47 17.15
CA HIS A 221 -29.10 17.68 15.74
C HIS A 221 -29.07 16.39 14.92
N LYS A 222 -28.15 15.46 15.24
CA LYS A 222 -28.13 14.14 14.59
C LYS A 222 -29.43 13.37 14.84
N ALA A 223 -29.94 13.34 16.07
CA ALA A 223 -31.18 12.64 16.41
C ALA A 223 -32.40 13.27 15.71
N ALA A 224 -32.46 14.60 15.64
CA ALA A 224 -33.53 15.32 14.95
C ALA A 224 -33.55 15.04 13.43
N VAL A 225 -32.37 14.88 12.81
CA VAL A 225 -32.21 14.52 11.40
C VAL A 225 -32.67 13.10 11.11
N THR A 226 -32.40 12.14 12.01
CA THR A 226 -32.70 10.72 11.78
C THR A 226 -34.18 10.37 11.93
N ASP A 227 -34.96 11.15 12.69
CA ASP A 227 -36.37 10.85 12.98
C ASP A 227 -37.36 11.49 12.01
N ALA A 228 -36.93 12.43 11.18
CA ALA A 228 -37.83 13.19 10.34
C ALA A 228 -38.09 12.46 8.99
N LYS A 229 -39.37 12.16 8.73
CA LYS A 229 -39.84 11.30 7.62
C LYS A 229 -40.22 12.05 6.32
N SER A 230 -39.92 13.34 6.18
CA SER A 230 -40.34 14.17 5.02
C SER A 230 -39.44 15.39 4.80
N PRO A 231 -39.27 15.92 3.57
CA PRO A 231 -38.33 17.00 3.28
C PRO A 231 -38.70 18.31 3.98
N VAL A 232 -37.72 18.96 4.62
CA VAL A 232 -37.88 20.28 5.26
C VAL A 232 -37.25 21.36 4.39
N THR A 233 -38.06 22.34 4.00
CA THR A 233 -37.63 23.53 3.27
C THR A 233 -37.00 24.52 4.23
N ALA A 234 -35.73 24.85 4.03
CA ALA A 234 -35.07 25.98 4.70
C ALA A 234 -34.37 26.88 3.69
N VAL A 235 -34.52 28.19 3.87
CA VAL A 235 -33.91 29.22 3.03
C VAL A 235 -32.75 29.83 3.82
N SER A 236 -31.53 29.71 3.31
CA SER A 236 -30.41 30.54 3.76
C SER A 236 -29.77 31.17 2.52
N GLY A 237 -29.74 32.51 2.46
CA GLY A 237 -29.07 33.24 1.38
C GLY A 237 -29.74 33.22 -0.01
N GLY A 238 -31.02 32.86 -0.11
CA GLY A 238 -31.78 33.02 -1.36
C GLY A 238 -31.60 31.92 -2.43
N ARG A 239 -30.99 30.78 -2.11
CA ARG A 239 -31.00 29.57 -2.98
C ARG A 239 -31.91 28.50 -2.39
N GLN A 240 -32.69 27.86 -3.26
CA GLN A 240 -33.64 26.81 -2.92
C GLN A 240 -32.89 25.49 -2.75
N VAL A 241 -32.80 24.97 -1.54
CA VAL A 241 -32.09 23.73 -1.23
C VAL A 241 -33.07 22.57 -1.39
N VAL A 242 -32.87 21.71 -2.40
CA VAL A 242 -33.53 20.40 -2.47
C VAL A 242 -32.66 19.43 -1.68
N ALA A 243 -32.88 19.35 -0.37
CA ALA A 243 -32.21 18.40 0.50
C ALA A 243 -33.20 17.36 1.01
N GLU A 244 -32.97 16.09 0.71
CA GLU A 244 -33.23 15.04 1.69
C GLU A 244 -32.14 15.17 2.77
N CYS A 245 -32.26 16.18 3.65
CA CYS A 245 -31.75 16.20 5.03
C CYS A 245 -31.83 17.64 5.62
N PHE A 246 -32.83 17.80 6.47
CA PHE A 246 -33.14 18.78 7.52
C PHE A 246 -32.05 19.75 7.96
N CYS A 247 -32.33 21.06 7.90
CA CYS A 247 -31.79 22.05 8.85
C CYS A 247 -32.56 23.37 8.82
N THR A 248 -33.12 23.80 9.95
CA THR A 248 -33.42 25.21 10.25
C THR A 248 -32.29 25.79 11.10
N SER A 249 -31.88 27.02 10.79
CA SER A 249 -30.82 27.77 11.45
C SER A 249 -31.11 28.06 12.93
N ALA A 250 -30.30 27.51 13.86
CA ALA A 250 -29.96 28.14 15.14
C ALA A 250 -28.91 27.32 15.92
N CYS A 251 -27.63 27.68 15.83
CA CYS A 251 -26.64 27.45 16.91
C CYS A 251 -25.37 28.27 16.59
N TYR A 252 -25.46 29.58 16.81
CA TYR A 252 -24.29 30.46 16.92
C TYR A 252 -24.34 31.10 18.31
N SER A 253 -24.21 30.28 19.35
CA SER A 253 -23.90 30.76 20.71
C SER A 253 -23.50 29.58 21.59
N ASP A 254 -22.23 29.60 21.99
CA ASP A 254 -21.74 29.24 23.33
C ASP A 254 -22.08 27.88 23.97
N ARG A 255 -20.99 27.16 24.32
CA ARG A 255 -20.87 26.15 25.39
C ARG A 255 -21.55 24.80 25.20
N TYR A 256 -21.10 24.02 24.20
CA TYR A 256 -21.15 22.56 24.31
C TYR A 256 -19.76 21.97 24.15
N SER A 257 -19.28 21.35 25.22
CA SER A 257 -18.03 20.61 25.30
C SER A 257 -17.93 19.55 24.21
N ASP A 258 -16.81 19.59 23.50
CA ASP A 258 -16.19 18.82 22.41
C ASP A 258 -16.41 17.29 22.29
N SER A 259 -17.51 16.73 22.81
CA SER A 259 -17.59 15.28 23.08
C SER A 259 -18.53 14.50 22.20
N THR A 260 -19.11 15.04 21.11
CA THR A 260 -19.72 14.21 20.04
C THR A 260 -20.27 15.04 18.87
N ILE A 261 -19.36 15.51 18.04
CA ILE A 261 -19.69 15.95 16.68
C ILE A 261 -19.66 14.71 15.78
N THR A 262 -20.74 14.43 15.07
CA THR A 262 -20.86 13.35 14.08
C THR A 262 -20.91 13.94 12.68
N ARG A 263 -20.15 13.38 11.75
CA ARG A 263 -20.23 13.72 10.33
C ARG A 263 -21.47 13.05 9.70
N VAL A 264 -22.34 13.83 9.09
CA VAL A 264 -23.56 13.40 8.40
C VAL A 264 -23.47 13.84 6.94
N LYS A 265 -23.96 13.00 6.03
CA LYS A 265 -24.04 13.30 4.60
C LYS A 265 -25.42 13.88 4.27
N CYS A 266 -25.45 15.00 3.57
CA CYS A 266 -26.67 15.62 3.04
C CYS A 266 -26.52 15.87 1.54
N TYR A 267 -27.63 16.09 0.87
CA TYR A 267 -27.68 16.43 -0.55
C TYR A 267 -28.20 17.85 -0.70
N VAL A 268 -27.52 18.71 -1.46
CA VAL A 268 -27.86 20.14 -1.60
C VAL A 268 -28.01 20.43 -3.08
N ALA A 269 -29.04 21.16 -3.49
CA ALA A 269 -29.18 21.62 -4.88
C ALA A 269 -27.95 22.44 -5.30
N LYS A 270 -27.47 22.23 -6.53
CA LYS A 270 -26.33 22.95 -7.09
C LYS A 270 -26.64 24.43 -7.39
#